data_AF-A0A919P2Z5-F1
#
_entry.id   AF-A0A919P2Z5-F1
#
_cell.length_a   1.000
_cell.length_b   1.000
_cell.length_c   1.000
_cell.angle_alpha   90.00
_cell.angle_beta   90.00
_cell.angle_gamma   90.00
#
_symmetry.space_group_name_H-M   'P 1'
#
loop_
_entity.id
_entity.type
_entity.pdbx_description
1 polymer ?
#
loop_
_entity_poly.entity_id
_entity_poly.type
_entity_poly.pdbx_seq_one_letter_code
_entity_poly.pdbx_strand_id
1 'polypeptide(L)'
;MGPDNARGPRQRTRDLSTTTPIRAVSGGLAHTIRNDADRRARRRAAESVVGASNVKAALELHATLEHRAMRALLGMAVTAYDPGKAPAGKLACRYFGGREGIAEILGRPLPPEPLRSDMTSAATEARRARQRAFKIVEAVMRELREHRAMTVIVDAHNGRRAEYELHLDPRS
;
A
#
# COMPACT_ATOMS: atom_id res chain seq x y z
N MET A 1 -25.38 96.45 -26.82
CA MET A 1 -24.32 96.82 -27.80
C MET A 1 -23.19 95.82 -27.66
N GLY A 2 -22.93 95.00 -28.70
CA GLY A 2 -21.64 94.31 -28.87
C GLY A 2 -20.53 95.30 -29.26
N PRO A 3 -19.25 94.93 -29.24
CA PRO A 3 -18.66 94.04 -30.27
C PRO A 3 -17.80 92.91 -29.65
N ASP A 4 -17.61 91.73 -30.24
CA ASP A 4 -17.06 91.36 -31.56
C ASP A 4 -15.51 91.22 -31.56
N ASN A 5 -15.03 90.13 -32.18
CA ASN A 5 -13.65 89.80 -32.57
C ASN A 5 -12.64 89.37 -31.48
N ALA A 6 -11.73 88.39 -31.67
CA ALA A 6 -11.38 87.58 -32.84
C ALA A 6 -10.29 86.53 -32.49
N ARG A 7 -10.26 85.44 -33.30
CA ARG A 7 -9.09 84.67 -33.78
C ARG A 7 -8.30 83.74 -32.82
N GLY A 8 -8.32 82.44 -33.15
CA GLY A 8 -7.33 81.42 -32.74
C GLY A 8 -5.97 81.58 -33.46
N PRO A 9 -5.22 80.50 -33.84
CA PRO A 9 -5.31 79.07 -33.52
C PRO A 9 -3.93 78.40 -33.18
N ARG A 10 -3.95 77.07 -32.97
CA ARG A 10 -2.94 76.03 -33.33
C ARG A 10 -2.24 75.23 -32.21
N GLN A 11 -2.70 73.98 -32.13
CA GLN A 11 -1.96 72.70 -32.15
C GLN A 11 -0.80 72.46 -31.15
N ARG A 12 -0.86 71.34 -30.41
CA ARG A 12 -0.27 70.03 -30.82
C ARG A 12 -0.37 68.99 -29.69
N THR A 13 -0.81 67.77 -30.08
CA THR A 13 -0.35 66.42 -29.63
C THR A 13 -0.51 66.08 -28.13
N ARG A 14 -1.07 64.94 -27.69
CA ARG A 14 -0.78 63.54 -28.07
C ARG A 14 -1.74 62.60 -27.32
N ASP A 15 -2.02 61.44 -27.91
CA ASP A 15 -2.71 60.27 -27.35
C ASP A 15 -2.18 59.79 -25.99
N LEU A 16 -3.07 59.20 -25.18
CA LEU A 16 -2.88 58.10 -24.21
C LEU A 16 -4.31 57.66 -23.79
N SER A 17 -5.00 56.83 -24.57
CA SER A 17 -4.92 55.37 -24.58
C SER A 17 -5.11 54.72 -23.19
N THR A 18 -6.26 54.05 -23.09
CA THR A 18 -6.45 52.70 -22.52
C THR A 18 -6.29 52.50 -21.01
N THR A 19 -7.44 52.57 -20.31
CA THR A 19 -7.72 51.83 -19.08
C THR A 19 -7.33 50.37 -19.24
N THR A 20 -6.32 49.92 -18.49
CA THR A 20 -5.86 48.53 -18.44
C THR A 20 -6.85 47.70 -17.63
N PRO A 21 -7.40 46.58 -18.14
CA PRO A 21 -8.10 45.63 -17.28
C PRO A 21 -7.05 44.84 -16.48
N ILE A 22 -7.24 44.80 -15.15
CA ILE A 22 -6.49 43.93 -14.24
C ILE A 22 -6.80 42.48 -14.63
N ARG A 23 -5.89 41.87 -15.39
CA ARG A 23 -5.97 40.46 -15.76
C ARG A 23 -5.71 39.63 -14.51
N ALA A 24 -6.73 38.90 -14.08
CA ALA A 24 -6.72 38.04 -12.92
C ALA A 24 -5.49 37.12 -12.91
N VAL A 25 -4.69 37.24 -11.84
CA VAL A 25 -3.59 36.33 -11.49
C VAL A 25 -4.21 35.03 -10.93
N SER A 26 -4.99 34.32 -11.73
CA SER A 26 -5.69 33.09 -11.31
C SER A 26 -4.96 31.81 -11.72
N GLY A 27 -3.89 31.91 -12.53
CA GLY A 27 -3.14 30.74 -13.03
C GLY A 27 -2.10 30.20 -12.05
N GLY A 28 -1.48 31.06 -11.23
CA GLY A 28 -0.40 30.66 -10.31
C GLY A 28 -0.90 29.82 -9.14
N LEU A 29 -1.91 30.31 -8.41
CA LEU A 29 -2.47 29.64 -7.23
C LEU A 29 -3.05 28.26 -7.55
N ALA A 30 -3.77 28.11 -8.68
CA ALA A 30 -4.31 26.81 -9.09
C ALA A 30 -3.20 25.79 -9.39
N HIS A 31 -2.08 26.23 -9.96
CA HIS A 31 -0.94 25.37 -10.25
C HIS A 31 -0.13 25.01 -9.00
N THR A 32 0.03 25.95 -8.05
CA THR A 32 0.71 25.70 -6.78
C THR A 32 -0.12 24.79 -5.88
N ILE A 33 -1.44 24.99 -5.78
CA ILE A 33 -2.35 24.13 -4.98
C ILE A 33 -2.37 22.70 -5.54
N ARG A 34 -2.41 22.55 -6.87
CA ARG A 34 -2.39 21.22 -7.52
C ARG A 34 -1.05 20.51 -7.28
N ASN A 35 0.06 21.23 -7.39
CA ASN A 35 1.40 20.70 -7.09
C ASN A 35 1.57 20.34 -5.61
N ASP A 36 0.95 21.11 -4.70
CA ASP A 36 0.99 20.84 -3.26
C ASP A 36 0.12 19.64 -2.87
N ALA A 37 -1.05 19.51 -3.49
CA ALA A 37 -1.92 18.35 -3.35
C ALA A 37 -1.23 17.08 -3.86
N ASP A 38 -0.59 17.16 -5.02
CA ASP A 38 0.21 16.06 -5.58
C ASP A 38 1.42 15.73 -4.71
N ARG A 39 2.10 16.74 -4.15
CA ARG A 39 3.25 16.54 -3.26
C ARG A 39 2.83 15.93 -1.92
N ARG A 40 1.65 16.30 -1.38
CA ARG A 40 1.04 15.67 -0.20
C ARG A 40 0.54 14.26 -0.48
N ALA A 41 -0.05 14.02 -1.64
CA ALA A 41 -0.47 12.69 -2.08
C ALA A 41 0.74 11.76 -2.26
N ARG A 42 1.83 12.28 -2.86
CA ARG A 42 3.10 11.55 -3.01
C ARG A 42 3.79 11.31 -1.66
N ARG A 43 3.77 12.28 -0.74
CA ARG A 43 4.28 12.07 0.64
C ARG A 43 3.45 11.04 1.39
N ARG A 44 2.11 11.10 1.34
CA ARG A 44 1.23 10.07 1.93
C ARG A 44 1.43 8.70 1.28
N ALA A 45 1.65 8.64 -0.02
CA ALA A 45 1.95 7.40 -0.73
C ALA A 45 3.33 6.83 -0.36
N ALA A 46 4.32 7.71 -0.14
CA ALA A 46 5.67 7.35 0.32
C ALA A 46 5.74 6.99 1.81
N GLU A 47 4.87 7.56 2.64
CA GLU A 47 4.77 7.32 4.10
C GLU A 47 3.79 6.19 4.46
N SER A 48 2.91 5.77 3.54
CA SER A 48 2.05 4.61 3.76
C SER A 48 2.88 3.33 3.73
N VAL A 49 3.16 2.82 4.92
CA VAL A 49 3.66 1.46 5.18
C VAL A 49 2.82 0.49 4.36
N VAL A 50 3.49 -0.34 3.56
CA VAL A 50 2.84 -1.43 2.82
C VAL A 50 2.02 -2.26 3.82
N GLY A 51 0.74 -2.45 3.51
CA GLY A 51 -0.16 -3.28 4.30
C GLY A 51 -0.88 -2.55 5.44
N ALA A 52 -0.70 -1.24 5.65
CA ALA A 52 -1.37 -0.52 6.74
C ALA A 52 -2.91 -0.56 6.61
N SER A 53 -3.43 -0.50 5.38
CA SER A 53 -4.88 -0.60 5.14
C SER A 53 -5.36 -2.03 5.36
N ASN A 54 -4.55 -3.00 4.95
CA ASN A 54 -4.82 -4.43 5.16
C ASN A 54 -4.85 -4.80 6.64
N VAL A 55 -3.93 -4.26 7.45
CA VAL A 55 -3.88 -4.52 8.90
C VAL A 55 -5.15 -4.05 9.59
N LYS A 56 -5.65 -2.86 9.25
CA LYS A 56 -6.90 -2.34 9.80
C LYS A 56 -8.07 -3.29 9.47
N ALA A 57 -8.16 -3.71 8.21
CA ALA A 57 -9.20 -4.60 7.73
C ALA A 57 -9.10 -6.01 8.37
N ALA A 58 -7.89 -6.54 8.55
CA ALA A 58 -7.64 -7.79 9.26
C ALA A 58 -8.04 -7.71 10.74
N LEU A 59 -7.80 -6.57 11.41
CA LEU A 59 -8.26 -6.36 12.79
C LEU A 59 -9.79 -6.37 12.88
N GLU A 60 -10.52 -5.81 11.92
CA GLU A 60 -11.99 -5.83 11.95
C GLU A 60 -12.58 -7.26 11.82
N LEU A 61 -11.82 -8.23 11.30
CA LEU A 61 -12.19 -9.65 11.20
C LEU A 61 -11.89 -10.48 12.48
N HIS A 62 -11.36 -9.87 13.54
CA HIS A 62 -10.78 -10.57 14.70
C HIS A 62 -11.74 -11.44 15.53
N ALA A 63 -13.06 -11.36 15.32
CA ALA A 63 -14.05 -11.94 16.22
C ALA A 63 -14.22 -13.47 16.06
N THR A 64 -13.74 -14.06 14.97
CA THR A 64 -14.00 -15.47 14.64
C THR A 64 -12.77 -16.37 14.62
N LEU A 65 -11.56 -15.80 14.72
CA LEU A 65 -10.29 -16.53 14.62
C LEU A 65 -9.65 -16.76 15.99
N GLU A 66 -8.98 -17.89 16.17
CA GLU A 66 -8.08 -18.08 17.30
C GLU A 66 -6.88 -17.13 17.21
N HIS A 67 -6.28 -16.84 18.37
CA HIS A 67 -5.16 -15.90 18.49
C HIS A 67 -4.01 -16.19 17.51
N ARG A 68 -3.72 -17.46 17.21
CA ARG A 68 -2.63 -17.85 16.30
C ARG A 68 -2.97 -17.58 14.84
N ALA A 69 -4.19 -17.89 14.41
CA ALA A 69 -4.65 -17.56 13.06
C ALA A 69 -4.74 -16.06 12.86
N MET A 70 -5.26 -15.33 13.84
CA MET A 70 -5.30 -13.87 13.83
C MET A 70 -3.89 -13.27 13.67
N ARG A 71 -2.92 -13.75 14.44
CA ARG A 71 -1.52 -13.30 14.34
C ARG A 71 -0.92 -13.58 12.96
N ALA A 72 -1.19 -14.75 12.39
CA ALA A 72 -0.74 -15.08 11.04
C ALA A 72 -1.38 -14.15 10.00
N LEU A 73 -2.69 -13.94 10.06
CA LEU A 73 -3.41 -13.04 9.16
C LEU A 73 -2.87 -11.62 9.22
N LEU A 74 -2.62 -11.09 10.42
CA LEU A 74 -2.03 -9.76 10.61
C LEU A 74 -0.62 -9.67 10.01
N GLY A 75 0.26 -10.64 10.29
CA GLY A 75 1.62 -10.63 9.73
C GLY A 75 1.63 -10.74 8.21
N MET A 76 0.71 -11.50 7.63
CA MET A 76 0.52 -11.56 6.18
C MET A 76 -0.04 -10.24 5.64
N ALA A 77 -0.98 -9.61 6.34
CA ALA A 77 -1.55 -8.32 5.94
C ALA A 77 -0.52 -7.19 5.93
N VAL A 78 0.40 -7.15 6.91
CA VAL A 78 1.54 -6.21 6.95
C VAL A 78 2.46 -6.36 5.74
N THR A 79 2.62 -7.59 5.23
CA THR A 79 3.57 -7.89 4.15
C THR A 79 2.92 -7.99 2.78
N ALA A 80 1.58 -8.02 2.71
CA ALA A 80 0.81 -7.97 1.49
C ALA A 80 0.77 -6.55 0.92
N TYR A 81 0.71 -6.44 -0.41
CA TYR A 81 0.52 -5.15 -1.06
C TYR A 81 -0.78 -4.49 -0.59
N ASP A 82 -0.79 -3.16 -0.43
CA ASP A 82 -2.04 -2.43 -0.22
C ASP A 82 -2.85 -2.32 -1.53
N PRO A 83 -4.17 -2.12 -1.41
CA PRO A 83 -5.02 -1.72 -2.53
C PRO A 83 -4.49 -0.45 -3.22
N GLY A 84 -4.32 -0.51 -4.53
CA GLY A 84 -3.80 0.60 -5.35
C GLY A 84 -2.28 0.76 -5.33
N LYS A 85 -1.56 -0.02 -4.53
CA LYS A 85 -0.08 -0.08 -4.52
C LYS A 85 0.48 -1.38 -5.13
N ALA A 86 -0.39 -2.30 -5.52
CA ALA A 86 0.00 -3.51 -6.20
C ALA A 86 0.60 -3.19 -7.59
N PRO A 87 1.73 -3.82 -7.99
CA PRO A 87 2.23 -3.74 -9.36
C PRO A 87 1.13 -4.05 -10.38
N ALA A 88 1.19 -3.43 -11.57
CA ALA A 88 0.21 -3.64 -12.63
C ALA A 88 -0.01 -5.15 -12.87
N GLY A 89 -1.27 -5.60 -12.73
CA GLY A 89 -1.66 -7.01 -12.86
C GLY A 89 -1.68 -7.83 -11.56
N LYS A 90 -1.37 -7.25 -10.39
CA LYS A 90 -1.47 -7.93 -9.09
C LYS A 90 -2.70 -7.44 -8.30
N LEU A 91 -3.44 -8.37 -7.67
CA LEU A 91 -4.57 -8.03 -6.81
C LEU A 91 -4.08 -7.41 -5.49
N ALA A 92 -4.91 -6.52 -4.97
CA ALA A 92 -4.69 -5.59 -3.86
C ALA A 92 -4.43 -6.18 -2.47
N CYS A 93 -4.46 -7.50 -2.29
CA CYS A 93 -4.30 -8.16 -0.98
C CYS A 93 -3.56 -9.50 -1.11
N ARG A 94 -2.46 -9.54 -1.88
CA ARG A 94 -1.68 -10.77 -2.08
C ARG A 94 -0.47 -10.86 -1.18
N TYR A 95 -0.37 -11.96 -0.45
CA TYR A 95 0.80 -12.35 0.33
C TYR A 95 1.65 -13.38 -0.45
N PHE A 96 2.97 -13.16 -0.47
CA PHE A 96 3.93 -14.01 -1.16
C PHE A 96 4.92 -14.59 -0.16
N GLY A 97 4.71 -15.83 0.28
CA GLY A 97 5.50 -16.40 1.36
C GLY A 97 5.47 -17.92 1.40
N GLY A 98 6.44 -18.49 2.10
CA GLY A 98 6.48 -19.92 2.42
C GLY A 98 6.10 -20.17 3.87
N ARG A 99 5.99 -21.46 4.24
CA ARG A 99 5.71 -21.89 5.62
C ARG A 99 6.73 -21.33 6.62
N GLU A 100 7.94 -20.98 6.17
CA GLU A 100 9.02 -20.42 6.98
C GLU A 100 8.72 -18.99 7.42
N GLY A 101 8.30 -18.11 6.50
CA GLY A 101 7.90 -16.75 6.84
C GLY A 101 6.68 -16.72 7.76
N ILE A 102 5.75 -17.66 7.57
CA ILE A 102 4.59 -17.79 8.46
C ILE A 102 5.01 -18.31 9.84
N ALA A 103 5.96 -19.25 9.92
CA ALA A 103 6.51 -19.68 11.21
C ALA A 103 7.18 -18.51 11.96
N GLU A 104 7.90 -17.65 11.25
CA GLU A 104 8.50 -16.43 11.82
C GLU A 104 7.44 -15.45 12.35
N ILE A 105 6.38 -15.19 11.57
CA ILE A 105 5.21 -14.38 12.01
C ILE A 105 4.61 -14.95 13.31
N LEU A 106 4.52 -16.27 13.41
CA LEU A 106 4.02 -16.98 14.59
C LEU A 106 5.01 -17.01 15.77
N GLY A 107 6.17 -16.36 15.64
CA GLY A 107 7.21 -16.31 16.69
C GLY A 107 7.96 -17.63 16.85
N ARG A 108 8.05 -18.43 15.79
CA ARG A 108 8.73 -19.73 15.78
C ARG A 108 9.93 -19.68 14.83
N PRO A 109 11.07 -19.08 15.27
CA PRO A 109 12.27 -19.05 14.44
C PRO A 109 12.69 -20.48 14.12
N LEU A 110 12.96 -20.73 12.85
CA LEU A 110 13.34 -22.05 12.37
C LEU A 110 14.86 -22.19 12.41
N PRO A 111 15.41 -23.33 12.85
CA PRO A 111 16.82 -23.60 12.64
C PRO A 111 17.11 -23.65 11.13
N PRO A 112 18.36 -23.39 10.73
CA PRO A 112 18.77 -23.48 9.34
C PRO A 112 18.41 -24.85 8.76
N GLU A 113 18.04 -24.88 7.48
CA GLU A 113 17.72 -26.14 6.83
C GLU A 113 18.99 -27.00 6.73
N PRO A 114 19.01 -28.18 7.36
CA PRO A 114 20.17 -29.05 7.27
C PRO A 114 20.24 -29.67 5.87
N LEU A 115 21.47 -29.83 5.36
CA LEU A 115 21.72 -30.53 4.10
C LEU A 115 21.09 -31.92 4.15
N ARG A 116 20.52 -32.38 3.03
CA ARG A 116 19.86 -33.70 2.97
C ARG A 116 20.79 -34.85 3.34
N SER A 117 22.08 -34.71 3.04
CA SER A 117 23.12 -35.69 3.34
C SER A 117 23.60 -35.67 4.79
N ASP A 118 23.27 -34.64 5.57
CA ASP A 118 23.72 -34.52 6.96
C ASP A 118 22.87 -35.40 7.89
N MET A 119 23.44 -36.46 8.42
CA MET A 119 22.76 -37.44 9.28
C MET A 119 23.10 -37.26 10.77
N THR A 120 23.70 -36.14 11.15
CA THR A 120 24.03 -35.85 12.56
C THR A 120 22.78 -35.75 13.44
N SER A 121 22.94 -35.94 14.76
CA SER A 121 21.86 -35.73 15.73
C SER A 121 21.33 -34.30 15.65
N ALA A 122 22.23 -33.30 15.54
CA ALA A 122 21.86 -31.90 15.40
C ALA A 122 21.01 -31.64 14.14
N ALA A 123 21.39 -32.19 12.98
CA ALA A 123 20.57 -32.10 11.75
C ALA A 123 19.21 -32.78 11.93
N THR A 124 19.16 -33.91 12.60
CA THR A 124 17.91 -34.63 12.88
C THR A 124 16.99 -33.83 13.80
N GLU A 125 17.54 -33.21 14.85
CA GLU A 125 16.81 -32.33 15.76
C GLU A 125 16.29 -31.08 15.04
N ALA A 126 17.11 -30.45 14.19
CA ALA A 126 16.71 -29.32 13.36
C ALA A 126 15.55 -29.67 12.43
N ARG A 127 15.59 -30.84 11.76
CA ARG A 127 14.47 -31.34 10.94
C ARG A 127 13.21 -31.53 11.77
N ARG A 128 13.31 -32.16 12.94
CA ARG A 128 12.17 -32.37 13.85
C ARG A 128 11.59 -31.04 14.33
N ALA A 129 12.43 -30.06 14.66
CA ALA A 129 12.00 -28.72 15.06
C ALA A 129 11.23 -28.01 13.93
N ARG A 130 11.77 -28.04 12.71
CA ARG A 130 11.10 -27.49 11.51
C ARG A 130 9.77 -28.18 11.24
N GLN A 131 9.71 -29.51 11.30
CA GLN A 131 8.47 -30.28 11.13
C GLN A 131 7.41 -29.90 12.18
N ARG A 132 7.78 -29.75 13.45
CA ARG A 132 6.83 -29.31 14.50
C ARG A 132 6.29 -27.91 14.23
N ALA A 133 7.15 -26.98 13.81
CA ALA A 133 6.70 -25.64 13.45
C ALA A 133 5.78 -25.65 12.22
N PHE A 134 6.10 -26.43 11.19
CA PHE A 134 5.27 -26.54 9.99
C PHE A 134 3.91 -27.18 10.26
N LYS A 135 3.79 -28.15 11.19
CA LYS A 135 2.49 -28.67 11.61
C LYS A 135 1.60 -27.58 12.21
N ILE A 136 2.18 -26.64 12.97
CA ILE A 136 1.44 -25.51 13.54
C ILE A 136 1.02 -24.55 12.42
N VAL A 137 1.93 -24.25 11.49
CA VAL A 137 1.61 -23.42 10.32
C VAL A 137 0.48 -24.05 9.51
N GLU A 138 0.53 -25.35 9.25
CA GLU A 138 -0.53 -26.07 8.51
C GLU A 138 -1.89 -26.00 9.21
N ALA A 139 -1.92 -26.14 10.54
CA ALA A 139 -3.15 -25.98 11.31
C ALA A 139 -3.72 -24.56 11.21
N VAL A 140 -2.86 -23.54 11.35
CA VAL A 140 -3.24 -22.13 11.22
C VAL A 140 -3.74 -21.80 9.81
N MET A 141 -3.05 -22.27 8.78
CA MET A 141 -3.44 -22.06 7.38
C MET A 141 -4.71 -22.81 7.01
N ARG A 142 -5.01 -23.92 7.69
CA ARG A 142 -6.30 -24.60 7.55
C ARG A 142 -7.41 -23.76 8.18
N GLU A 143 -7.23 -23.28 9.40
CA GLU A 143 -8.19 -22.42 10.10
C GLU A 143 -8.52 -21.16 9.27
N LEU A 144 -7.50 -20.46 8.77
CA LEU A 144 -7.73 -19.27 7.92
C LEU A 144 -8.53 -19.56 6.65
N ARG A 145 -8.40 -20.77 6.08
CA ARG A 145 -9.20 -21.19 4.92
C ARG A 145 -10.63 -21.58 5.32
N GLU A 146 -10.80 -22.27 6.44
CA GLU A 146 -12.12 -22.64 6.99
C GLU A 146 -12.96 -21.39 7.28
N HIS A 147 -12.33 -20.35 7.81
CA HIS A 147 -12.94 -19.06 8.07
C HIS A 147 -13.01 -18.12 6.85
N ARG A 148 -12.63 -18.61 5.66
CA ARG A 148 -12.61 -17.84 4.40
C ARG A 148 -11.79 -16.53 4.45
N ALA A 149 -10.89 -16.40 5.42
CA ALA A 149 -9.99 -15.26 5.56
C ALA A 149 -8.87 -15.26 4.50
N MET A 150 -8.66 -16.39 3.82
CA MET A 150 -7.73 -16.47 2.71
C MET A 150 -8.04 -17.59 1.72
N THR A 151 -7.52 -17.44 0.51
CA THR A 151 -7.46 -18.50 -0.51
C THR A 151 -6.03 -18.71 -1.00
N VAL A 152 -5.71 -19.94 -1.37
CA VAL A 152 -4.43 -20.28 -2.02
C VAL A 152 -4.63 -20.09 -3.51
N ILE A 153 -3.85 -19.20 -4.11
CA ILE A 153 -3.86 -18.95 -5.55
C ILE A 153 -2.84 -19.84 -6.25
N VAL A 154 -1.65 -19.96 -5.66
CA VAL A 154 -0.56 -20.80 -6.17
C VAL A 154 0.05 -21.57 -5.02
N ASP A 155 0.08 -22.89 -5.15
CA ASP A 155 0.80 -23.75 -4.21
C ASP A 155 2.31 -23.55 -4.32
N ALA A 156 3.00 -23.63 -3.18
CA ALA A 156 4.46 -23.63 -3.18
C ALA A 156 5.00 -24.88 -3.90
N HIS A 157 5.91 -24.68 -4.85
CA HIS A 157 6.65 -25.76 -5.51
C HIS A 157 8.14 -25.42 -5.57
N ASN A 158 8.99 -26.36 -5.98
CA ASN A 158 10.45 -26.18 -6.01
C ASN A 158 10.84 -24.82 -6.64
N GLY A 159 11.48 -23.96 -5.84
CA GLY A 159 11.96 -22.65 -6.26
C GLY A 159 10.90 -21.53 -6.34
N ARG A 160 9.63 -21.78 -6.03
CA ARG A 160 8.58 -20.74 -5.99
C ARG A 160 7.84 -20.72 -4.66
N ARG A 161 7.60 -19.49 -4.17
CA ARG A 161 6.80 -19.24 -2.98
C ARG A 161 5.33 -19.49 -3.30
N ALA A 162 4.55 -19.84 -2.28
CA ALA A 162 3.10 -19.87 -2.43
C ALA A 162 2.56 -18.44 -2.55
N GLU A 163 1.46 -18.32 -3.27
CA GLU A 163 0.71 -17.08 -3.40
C GLU A 163 -0.64 -17.24 -2.71
N TYR A 164 -0.94 -16.29 -1.85
CA TYR A 164 -2.18 -16.27 -1.09
C TYR A 164 -2.92 -14.98 -1.36
N GLU A 165 -4.22 -15.08 -1.53
CA GLU A 165 -5.11 -13.94 -1.56
C GLU A 165 -5.80 -13.83 -0.19
N LEU A 166 -5.66 -12.67 0.45
CA LEU A 166 -6.24 -12.39 1.75
C LEU A 166 -7.61 -11.74 1.54
N HIS A 167 -8.64 -12.30 2.18
CA HIS A 167 -9.99 -11.77 2.14
C HIS A 167 -10.19 -10.95 3.41
N LEU A 168 -10.00 -9.63 3.26
CA LEU A 168 -10.01 -8.70 4.40
C LEU A 168 -11.29 -7.88 4.48
N ASP A 169 -12.34 -8.24 3.73
CA ASP A 169 -13.60 -7.51 3.74
C ASP A 169 -14.51 -8.03 4.87
N PRO A 170 -14.88 -7.19 5.85
CA PRO A 170 -15.76 -7.58 6.95
C PRO A 170 -17.22 -7.88 6.53
N ARG A 171 -17.57 -7.72 5.24
CA ARG A 171 -18.94 -7.92 4.72
C ARG A 171 -19.08 -9.09 3.73
N SER A 172 -18.02 -9.88 3.50
CA SER A 172 -18.00 -11.03 2.58
C SER A 172 -18.52 -12.32 3.19
#